data_AF-A3JFA6-F1
#
_entry.id   AF-A3JFA6-F1
#
_cell.length_a   1.000
_cell.length_b   1.000
_cell.length_c   1.000
_cell.angle_alpha   90.00
_cell.angle_beta   90.00
_cell.angle_gamma   90.00
#
_symmetry.space_group_name_H-M   'P 1'
#
loop_
_entity.id
_entity.type
_entity.pdbx_description
1 polymer ?
#
loop_
_entity_poly.entity_id
_entity_poly.type
_entity_poly.pdbx_seq_one_letter_code
_entity_poly.pdbx_strand_id
1 'polypeptide(L)'
;MNPLLTAPTEFGALLQRFFAERLIQQQNVSPRTVAAYRDTFKLLLNYVGRATGKPPAMLALCDVDAALVLNFLTHLETERHNTIRTRNARLAAVRAFAHYVASQAPPALHLAQQILAIL
;
A
#
# COMPACT_ATOMS: atom_id res chain seq x y z
N MET A 1 -21.13 3.59 -3.89
CA MET A 1 -19.72 3.42 -3.46
C MET A 1 -19.55 4.05 -2.09
N ASN A 2 -18.84 3.41 -1.16
CA ASN A 2 -18.62 3.98 0.17
C ASN A 2 -17.69 5.19 0.07
N PRO A 3 -18.13 6.41 0.46
CA PRO A 3 -17.36 7.63 0.24
C PRO A 3 -15.99 7.63 0.92
N LEU A 4 -15.83 6.88 2.03
CA LEU A 4 -14.56 6.73 2.73
C LEU A 4 -13.51 5.97 1.92
N LEU A 5 -13.94 5.07 1.03
CA LEU A 5 -13.03 4.31 0.16
C LEU A 5 -12.55 5.12 -1.05
N THR A 6 -13.31 6.15 -1.43
CA THR A 6 -13.05 7.00 -2.60
C THR A 6 -12.45 8.35 -2.23
N ALA A 7 -12.34 8.68 -0.94
CA ALA A 7 -11.80 9.94 -0.45
C ALA A 7 -10.25 9.92 -0.44
N PRO A 8 -9.57 10.79 -1.21
CA PRO A 8 -8.11 10.85 -1.20
C PRO A 8 -7.52 11.26 0.15
N THR A 9 -8.24 12.13 0.87
CA THR A 9 -7.87 12.59 2.22
C THR A 9 -7.82 11.44 3.23
N GLU A 10 -8.75 10.49 3.14
CA GLU A 10 -8.79 9.32 4.02
C GLU A 10 -7.62 8.38 3.74
N PHE A 11 -7.30 8.13 2.48
CA PHE A 11 -6.15 7.32 2.10
C PHE A 11 -4.83 7.95 2.59
N GLY A 12 -4.66 9.25 2.39
CA GLY A 12 -3.50 9.99 2.90
C GLY A 12 -3.38 9.93 4.41
N ALA A 13 -4.49 10.12 5.14
CA ALA A 13 -4.53 10.05 6.60
C ALA A 13 -4.13 8.65 7.12
N LEU A 14 -4.69 7.57 6.54
CA LEU A 14 -4.33 6.20 6.89
C LEU A 14 -2.85 5.91 6.63
N LEU A 15 -2.31 6.38 5.51
CA LEU A 15 -0.90 6.17 5.19
C LEU A 15 0.01 6.93 6.15
N GLN A 16 -0.33 8.18 6.49
CA GLN A 16 0.41 8.96 7.49
C GLN A 16 0.41 8.25 8.86
N ARG A 17 -0.77 7.86 9.35
CA ARG A 17 -0.90 7.18 10.64
C ARG A 17 -0.22 5.81 10.64
N PHE A 18 -0.22 5.09 9.52
CA PHE A 18 0.54 3.87 9.37
C PHE A 18 2.05 4.11 9.60
N PHE A 19 2.65 5.11 8.97
CA PHE A 19 4.08 5.39 9.17
C PHE A 19 4.38 5.97 10.56
N ALA A 20 3.65 6.99 10.99
CA ALA A 20 3.95 7.73 12.20
C ALA A 20 3.52 7.00 13.48
N GLU A 21 2.30 6.48 13.53
CA GLU A 21 1.76 5.84 14.73
C GLU A 21 2.08 4.34 14.71
N ARG A 22 1.70 3.62 13.64
CA ARG A 22 1.77 2.16 13.64
C ARG A 22 3.21 1.65 13.61
N LEU A 23 4.02 2.10 12.65
CA LEU A 23 5.38 1.59 12.49
C LEU A 23 6.33 2.15 13.56
N ILE A 24 6.34 3.47 13.75
CA ILE A 24 7.31 4.12 14.65
C ILE A 24 6.88 3.99 16.11
N GLN A 25 5.68 4.46 16.48
CA GLN A 25 5.29 4.54 17.89
C GLN A 25 4.84 3.19 18.48
N GLN A 26 4.02 2.43 17.75
CA GLN A 26 3.40 1.20 18.29
C GLN A 26 4.29 -0.03 18.12
N GLN A 27 4.90 -0.21 16.94
CA GLN A 27 5.71 -1.40 16.65
C GLN A 27 7.21 -1.18 16.88
N ASN A 28 7.65 0.08 17.00
CA ASN A 28 9.06 0.44 17.13
C ASN A 28 9.94 -0.26 16.08
N VAL A 29 9.47 -0.34 14.82
CA VAL A 29 10.23 -1.00 13.76
C VAL A 29 11.50 -0.22 13.45
N SER A 30 12.55 -0.92 13.03
CA SER A 30 13.84 -0.29 12.77
C SER A 30 13.73 0.85 11.74
N PRO A 31 14.56 1.91 11.84
CA PRO A 31 14.58 2.98 10.84
C PRO A 31 14.82 2.48 9.41
N ARG A 32 15.58 1.39 9.23
CA ARG A 32 15.77 0.75 7.93
C ARG A 32 14.48 0.15 7.39
N THR A 33 13.69 -0.49 8.25
CA THR A 33 12.38 -1.03 7.87
C THR A 33 11.42 0.08 7.47
N VAL A 34 11.35 1.18 8.24
CA VAL A 34 10.54 2.36 7.89
C VAL A 34 10.96 2.92 6.52
N ALA A 35 12.27 3.08 6.28
CA ALA A 35 12.79 3.57 5.01
C ALA A 35 12.42 2.64 3.85
N ALA A 36 12.59 1.33 4.01
CA ALA A 36 12.22 0.34 3.01
C ALA A 36 10.71 0.35 2.68
N TYR A 37 9.86 0.51 3.70
CA TYR A 37 8.41 0.61 3.52
C TYR A 37 8.06 1.92 2.80
N ARG A 38 8.63 3.05 3.20
CA ARG A 38 8.45 4.35 2.54
C ARG A 38 8.82 4.28 1.07
N ASP A 39 9.96 3.67 0.76
CA ASP A 39 10.43 3.56 -0.62
C ASP A 39 9.54 2.62 -1.45
N THR A 40 8.98 1.59 -0.83
CA THR A 40 7.94 0.75 -1.45
C THR A 40 6.69 1.56 -1.79
N PHE A 41 6.18 2.37 -0.85
CA PHE A 41 4.99 3.19 -1.07
C PHE A 41 5.23 4.28 -2.12
N LYS A 42 6.42 4.88 -2.19
CA LYS A 42 6.76 5.80 -3.30
C LYS A 42 6.63 5.11 -4.66
N LEU A 43 7.06 3.86 -4.79
CA LEU A 43 6.94 3.12 -6.05
C LEU A 43 5.49 2.76 -6.35
N LEU A 44 4.76 2.28 -5.35
CA LEU A 44 3.35 1.91 -5.49
C LEU A 44 2.51 3.13 -5.91
N LEU A 45 2.64 4.27 -5.23
CA LEU A 45 1.86 5.48 -5.54
C LEU A 45 2.14 5.99 -6.96
N ASN A 46 3.40 5.96 -7.40
CA ASN A 46 3.75 6.32 -8.77
C ASN A 46 3.16 5.32 -9.79
N TYR A 47 3.17 4.03 -9.48
CA TYR A 47 2.60 3.00 -10.35
C TYR A 47 1.08 3.16 -10.46
N VAL A 48 0.37 3.30 -9.33
CA VAL A 48 -1.08 3.53 -9.29
C VAL A 48 -1.44 4.78 -10.09
N GLY A 49 -0.69 5.87 -9.92
CA GLY A 49 -0.95 7.10 -10.63
C GLY A 49 -0.81 6.96 -12.16
N ARG A 50 0.18 6.20 -12.62
CA ARG A 50 0.33 5.86 -14.05
C ARG A 50 -0.80 4.97 -14.55
N ALA A 51 -1.19 3.94 -13.77
CA ALA A 51 -2.21 2.98 -14.15
C ALA A 51 -3.63 3.60 -14.19
N THR A 52 -3.91 4.56 -13.31
CA THR A 52 -5.23 5.18 -13.17
C THR A 52 -5.35 6.55 -13.87
N GLY A 53 -4.23 7.13 -14.29
CA GLY A 53 -4.16 8.50 -14.80
C GLY A 53 -4.34 9.58 -13.72
N LYS A 54 -4.43 9.21 -12.43
CA LYS A 54 -4.63 10.13 -11.32
C LYS A 54 -3.28 10.58 -10.73
N PRO A 55 -3.12 11.86 -10.34
CA PRO A 55 -1.95 12.27 -9.57
C PRO A 55 -1.95 11.60 -8.19
N PRO A 56 -0.78 11.34 -7.57
CA PRO A 56 -0.69 10.69 -6.25
C PRO A 56 -1.55 11.33 -5.15
N ALA A 57 -1.74 12.65 -5.19
CA ALA A 57 -2.56 13.40 -4.25
C ALA A 57 -4.08 13.14 -4.37
N MET A 58 -4.53 12.53 -5.46
CA MET A 58 -5.94 12.20 -5.74
C MET A 58 -6.23 10.70 -5.66
N LEU A 59 -5.26 9.91 -5.23
CA LEU A 59 -5.45 8.47 -5.04
C LEU A 59 -6.29 8.21 -3.79
N ALA A 60 -7.18 7.23 -3.90
CA ALA A 60 -8.00 6.74 -2.79
C ALA A 60 -7.73 5.26 -2.51
N LEU A 61 -8.28 4.73 -1.42
CA LEU A 61 -8.10 3.32 -1.05
C LEU A 61 -8.57 2.35 -2.15
N CYS A 62 -9.69 2.67 -2.81
CA CYS A 62 -10.22 1.83 -3.89
C CYS A 62 -9.32 1.78 -5.13
N ASP A 63 -8.37 2.71 -5.28
CA ASP A 63 -7.38 2.68 -6.36
C ASP A 63 -6.25 1.68 -6.10
N VAL A 64 -6.21 1.06 -4.91
CA VAL A 64 -5.19 0.07 -4.53
C VAL A 64 -5.89 -1.23 -4.14
N ASP A 65 -6.44 -1.94 -5.12
CA ASP A 65 -7.03 -3.27 -4.93
C ASP A 65 -6.03 -4.40 -5.16
N ALA A 66 -6.45 -5.65 -4.94
CA ALA A 66 -5.59 -6.81 -5.09
C ALA A 66 -5.08 -7.01 -6.53
N ALA A 67 -5.91 -6.71 -7.54
CA ALA A 67 -5.51 -6.84 -8.95
C ALA A 67 -4.42 -5.82 -9.30
N LEU A 68 -4.58 -4.57 -8.86
CA LEU A 68 -3.57 -3.53 -9.06
C LEU A 68 -2.28 -3.86 -8.30
N VAL A 69 -2.36 -4.40 -7.08
CA VAL A 69 -1.17 -4.87 -6.35
C VAL A 69 -0.48 -5.99 -7.10
N LEU A 70 -1.20 -6.99 -7.63
CA LEU A 70 -0.60 -8.05 -8.45
C LEU A 70 0.10 -7.49 -9.69
N ASN A 71 -0.55 -6.57 -10.41
CA ASN A 71 0.04 -5.92 -11.59
C ASN A 71 1.28 -5.09 -11.22
N PHE A 72 1.27 -4.41 -10.07
CA PHE A 72 2.44 -3.73 -9.53
C PHE A 72 3.58 -4.72 -9.26
N LEU A 73 3.31 -5.86 -8.63
CA LEU A 73 4.35 -6.88 -8.37
C LEU A 73 4.94 -7.43 -9.68
N THR A 74 4.11 -7.69 -10.69
CA THR A 74 4.57 -8.08 -12.03
C THR A 74 5.48 -7.01 -12.63
N HIS A 75 5.05 -5.74 -12.61
CA HIS A 75 5.86 -4.61 -13.08
C HIS A 75 7.22 -4.52 -12.37
N LEU A 76 7.27 -4.82 -11.07
CA LEU A 76 8.53 -4.84 -10.34
C LEU A 76 9.51 -5.90 -10.86
N GLU A 77 9.01 -7.08 -11.21
CA GLU A 77 9.85 -8.17 -11.74
C GLU A 77 10.24 -7.91 -13.21
N THR A 78 9.28 -7.50 -14.05
CA THR A 78 9.47 -7.44 -15.51
C THR A 78 10.17 -6.17 -15.98
N GLU A 79 9.75 -5.01 -15.50
CA GLU A 79 10.25 -3.71 -15.98
C GLU A 79 11.33 -3.13 -15.06
N ARG A 80 11.25 -3.43 -13.77
CA ARG A 80 12.25 -2.95 -12.79
C ARG A 80 13.32 -3.99 -12.48
N HIS A 81 13.20 -5.19 -13.04
CA HIS A 81 14.15 -6.31 -12.89
C HIS A 81 14.48 -6.63 -11.43
N ASN A 82 13.51 -6.42 -10.53
CA ASN A 82 13.68 -6.84 -9.16
C ASN A 82 13.79 -8.37 -9.07
N THR A 83 14.65 -8.85 -8.19
CA THR A 83 14.61 -10.24 -7.75
C THR A 83 13.30 -10.55 -7.00
N ILE A 84 12.92 -11.83 -6.96
CA ILE A 84 11.79 -12.34 -6.16
C ILE A 84 11.92 -11.89 -4.70
N ARG A 85 13.14 -11.91 -4.13
CA ARG A 85 13.39 -11.44 -2.76
C ARG A 85 13.00 -9.98 -2.57
N THR A 86 13.40 -9.10 -3.50
CA THR A 86 13.06 -7.67 -3.42
C THR A 86 11.57 -7.42 -3.66
N ARG A 87 10.93 -8.17 -4.58
CA ARG A 87 9.49 -8.12 -4.77
C ARG A 87 8.75 -8.52 -3.49
N ASN A 88 9.12 -9.64 -2.86
CA ASN A 88 8.46 -10.12 -1.66
C ASN A 88 8.63 -9.17 -0.47
N ALA A 89 9.79 -8.51 -0.35
CA ALA A 89 9.98 -7.45 0.64
C ALA A 89 9.04 -6.26 0.42
N ARG A 90 8.76 -5.90 -0.84
CA ARG A 90 7.79 -4.85 -1.19
C ARG A 90 6.35 -5.32 -0.94
N LEU A 91 6.00 -6.56 -1.27
CA LEU A 91 4.70 -7.14 -0.93
C LEU A 91 4.46 -7.15 0.58
N ALA A 92 5.48 -7.47 1.39
CA ALA A 92 5.38 -7.45 2.85
C ALA A 92 4.99 -6.06 3.39
N ALA A 93 5.53 -4.97 2.82
CA ALA A 93 5.14 -3.61 3.19
C ALA A 93 3.66 -3.31 2.85
N VAL A 94 3.20 -3.74 1.67
CA VAL A 94 1.80 -3.58 1.23
C VAL A 94 0.86 -4.38 2.13
N ARG A 95 1.21 -5.64 2.45
CA ARG A 95 0.44 -6.49 3.36
C ARG A 95 0.39 -5.92 4.77
N ALA A 96 1.49 -5.36 5.28
CA ALA A 96 1.52 -4.72 6.59
C ALA A 96 0.54 -3.52 6.66
N PHE A 97 0.46 -2.74 5.60
CA PHE A 97 -0.53 -1.67 5.48
C PHE A 97 -1.95 -2.21 5.36
N ALA A 98 -2.19 -3.26 4.57
CA ALA A 98 -3.51 -3.89 4.47
C ALA A 98 -4.00 -4.42 5.82
N HIS A 99 -3.14 -5.05 6.62
CA HIS A 99 -3.45 -5.44 8.00
C HIS A 99 -3.82 -4.24 8.87
N TYR A 100 -3.11 -3.12 8.73
CA TYR A 100 -3.43 -1.90 9.45
C TYR A 100 -4.81 -1.34 9.04
N VAL A 101 -5.05 -1.20 7.73
CA VAL A 101 -6.34 -0.73 7.17
C VAL A 101 -7.50 -1.59 7.63
N ALA A 102 -7.35 -2.92 7.63
CA ALA A 102 -8.40 -3.85 8.10
C ALA A 102 -8.88 -3.55 9.54
N SER A 103 -7.98 -3.05 10.40
CA SER A 103 -8.30 -2.69 11.79
C SER A 103 -8.82 -1.25 11.96
N GLN A 104 -8.42 -0.33 11.09
CA GLN A 104 -8.70 1.10 11.24
C GLN A 104 -9.90 1.57 10.41
N ALA A 105 -10.16 0.92 9.27
CA ALA A 105 -11.21 1.29 8.34
C ALA A 105 -12.07 0.05 8.01
N PRO A 106 -13.05 -0.31 8.87
CA PRO A 106 -13.94 -1.44 8.63
C PRO A 106 -14.61 -1.46 7.24
N PRO A 107 -15.01 -0.30 6.65
CA PRO A 107 -15.47 -0.26 5.26
C PRO A 107 -14.51 -0.83 4.21
N ALA A 108 -13.20 -0.78 4.47
CA ALA A 108 -12.16 -1.27 3.57
C ALA A 108 -11.76 -2.72 3.86
N LEU A 109 -12.42 -3.40 4.82
CA LEU A 109 -12.02 -4.72 5.28
C LEU A 109 -11.97 -5.75 4.15
N HIS A 110 -12.96 -5.76 3.26
CA HIS A 110 -12.97 -6.68 2.12
C HIS A 110 -11.79 -6.45 1.18
N LEU A 111 -11.52 -5.18 0.83
CA LEU A 111 -10.38 -4.80 0.00
C LEU A 111 -9.06 -5.22 0.67
N ALA A 112 -8.92 -4.98 1.97
CA ALA A 112 -7.74 -5.39 2.73
C ALA A 112 -7.56 -6.91 2.72
N GLN A 113 -8.64 -7.69 2.93
CA GLN A 113 -8.60 -9.15 2.89
C GLN A 113 -8.15 -9.69 1.53
N GLN A 114 -8.61 -9.09 0.43
CA GLN A 114 -8.17 -9.46 -0.91
C GLN A 114 -6.66 -9.27 -1.09
N ILE A 115 -6.11 -8.13 -0.65
CA ILE A 115 -4.65 -7.88 -0.69
C ILE A 115 -3.90 -8.86 0.20
N LEU A 116 -4.44 -9.17 1.39
CA LEU A 116 -3.86 -10.13 2.32
C LEU A 116 -3.92 -11.59 1.83
N ALA A 117 -4.69 -11.90 0.79
CA ALA A 117 -4.73 -13.21 0.16
C ALA A 117 -3.63 -13.41 -0.91
N ILE A 118 -2.89 -12.36 -1.29
CA ILE A 118 -1.81 -12.45 -2.29
C ILE A 118 -0.61 -13.21 -1.70
N LEU A 119 -0.17 -14.28 -2.38
CA LEU A 119 0.94 -15.16 -1.98
C LEU A 119 2.32 -14.70 -2.51
#